data_AF-A0A7X7KPT8-F1
#
_entry.id   AF-A0A7X7KPT8-F1
#
_cell.length_a   1.000
_cell.length_b   1.000
_cell.length_c   1.000
_cell.angle_alpha   90.00
_cell.angle_beta   90.00
_cell.angle_gamma   90.00
#
_symmetry.space_group_name_H-M   'P 1'
#
loop_
_entity.id
_entity.type
_entity.pdbx_description
1 polymer ?
#
loop_
_entity_poly.entity_id
_entity_poly.type
_entity_poly.pdbx_seq_one_letter_code
_entity_poly.pdbx_strand_id
1 'polypeptide(L)'
;MKQIDIAEQPWLGLRRTVGITADGIRYRLFRAAVTVAVIAVAVAFLMNILGESLIKRAVARNTRERITQMRLIYDWSARLTNPGSLESVLSELAASEPGQDRYREMQQMAGLDDAPMAAFHQEARMARRYLGFFANLDYAKRRDAIHTAEGIAIFERLRSASGMEQFRTAMSHIKSVRFVTSYEDLDAFLGRSPELLATARAVLDGRRRAIAQVGRTLRQEPVLQALVRSEGDLGQVIRDAGFVFPAETVAPVVADQAQRLLDVLHLEETMDSEKCRQLLAQQGNVMPADVNVVMMWKYLDNPRFAARYLERMRESGVVVNSLTSERLVDLAKARDENAALLQAERLTMDAGKGFMGLGERLVWLLFVSMLVCGIGICNAMLMTVTERFTEIATLKCLGALDGFIMLMFVLESAILGIVGGCVGAILGALIALGRMLAAFGTNFVSAVPVTELLLGMVASVAMGMLLAAIAAVLPSYQAARLAPMEAMRIE
;
A
#
# COMPACT_ATOMS: atom_id res chain seq x y z
N MET A 1 2.51 67.37 -35.05
CA MET A 1 3.10 66.27 -34.25
C MET A 1 3.97 65.45 -35.19
N LYS A 2 5.24 65.20 -34.83
CA LYS A 2 6.13 64.36 -35.64
C LYS A 2 5.54 62.94 -35.64
N GLN A 3 5.20 62.40 -36.80
CA GLN A 3 4.70 61.03 -36.93
C GLN A 3 5.86 60.11 -36.51
N ILE A 4 5.75 59.51 -35.34
CA ILE A 4 6.71 58.51 -34.87
C ILE A 4 6.31 57.22 -35.56
N ASP A 5 7.04 56.86 -36.61
CA ASP A 5 6.92 55.57 -37.28
C ASP A 5 7.55 54.50 -36.37
N ILE A 6 6.71 53.77 -35.64
CA ILE A 6 7.15 52.68 -34.77
C ILE A 6 7.21 51.43 -35.65
N ALA A 7 8.42 51.11 -36.14
CA ALA A 7 8.67 49.87 -36.87
C ALA A 7 8.25 48.65 -36.02
N GLU A 8 7.81 47.57 -36.69
CA GLU A 8 7.47 46.32 -36.02
C GLU A 8 8.65 45.83 -35.17
N GLN A 9 8.39 45.61 -33.89
CA GLN A 9 9.41 45.21 -32.93
C GLN A 9 9.92 43.79 -33.27
N PRO A 10 11.24 43.56 -33.30
CA PRO A 10 11.79 42.30 -33.76
C PRO A 10 11.48 41.16 -32.77
N TRP A 11 10.53 40.29 -33.14
CA TRP A 11 10.30 39.03 -32.43
C TRP A 11 11.27 37.96 -32.97
N LEU A 12 12.22 37.55 -32.14
CA LEU A 12 13.06 36.40 -32.46
C LEU A 12 12.19 35.13 -32.34
N GLY A 13 12.07 34.38 -33.44
CA GLY A 13 11.33 33.11 -33.42
C GLY A 13 11.87 32.13 -32.37
N LEU A 14 10.99 31.28 -31.82
CA LEU A 14 11.26 30.36 -30.69
C LEU A 14 12.63 29.64 -30.80
N ARG A 15 12.98 29.17 -32.00
CA ARG A 15 14.24 28.46 -32.25
C ARG A 15 15.49 29.31 -31.97
N ARG A 16 15.47 30.61 -32.33
CA ARG A 16 16.59 31.52 -32.06
C ARG A 16 16.68 31.85 -30.58
N THR A 17 15.55 32.05 -29.90
CA THR A 17 15.49 32.28 -28.46
C THR A 17 16.06 31.09 -27.68
N VAL A 18 15.69 29.85 -28.04
CA VAL A 18 16.26 28.63 -27.46
C VAL A 18 17.77 28.55 -27.71
N GLY A 19 18.23 28.88 -28.92
CA GLY A 19 19.67 28.87 -29.28
C GLY A 19 20.49 29.83 -28.42
N ILE A 20 20.06 31.10 -28.32
CA ILE A 20 20.72 32.12 -27.48
C ILE A 20 20.76 31.68 -26.01
N THR A 21 19.67 31.07 -25.54
CA THR A 21 19.57 30.56 -24.18
C THR A 21 20.56 29.41 -23.92
N ALA A 22 20.66 28.46 -24.84
CA ALA A 22 21.58 27.33 -24.73
C ALA A 22 23.06 27.77 -24.74
N ASP A 23 23.40 28.75 -25.59
CA ASP A 23 24.76 29.31 -25.62
C ASP A 23 25.09 30.01 -24.30
N GLY A 24 24.16 30.80 -23.75
CA GLY A 24 24.31 31.45 -22.44
C GLY A 24 24.52 30.48 -21.26
N ILE A 25 23.93 29.28 -21.33
CA ILE A 25 24.18 28.18 -20.37
C ILE A 25 25.60 27.64 -20.54
N ARG A 26 26.06 27.41 -21.78
CA ARG A 26 27.37 26.81 -22.07
C ARG A 26 28.52 27.65 -21.53
N TYR A 27 28.45 28.98 -21.63
CA TYR A 27 29.47 29.88 -21.09
C TYR A 27 29.57 29.85 -19.55
N ARG A 28 28.55 29.34 -18.84
CA ARG A 28 28.47 29.33 -17.35
C ARG A 28 28.22 27.93 -16.81
N LEU A 29 28.91 26.97 -17.40
CA LEU A 29 28.71 25.54 -17.15
C LEU A 29 28.80 25.18 -15.67
N PHE A 30 29.69 25.82 -14.90
CA PHE A 30 29.83 25.57 -13.46
C PHE A 30 28.58 25.97 -12.66
N ARG A 31 28.00 27.15 -12.90
CA ARG A 31 26.79 27.58 -12.18
C ARG A 31 25.54 26.86 -12.66
N ALA A 32 25.45 26.63 -13.97
CA ALA A 32 24.43 25.77 -14.53
C ALA A 32 24.47 24.39 -13.85
N ALA A 33 25.67 23.83 -13.63
CA ALA A 33 25.84 22.57 -12.91
C ALA A 33 25.37 22.64 -11.45
N VAL A 34 25.63 23.73 -10.71
CA VAL A 34 25.10 23.91 -9.34
C VAL A 34 23.58 23.93 -9.33
N THR A 35 22.95 24.68 -10.25
CA THR A 35 21.48 24.75 -10.35
C THR A 35 20.88 23.40 -10.73
N VAL A 36 21.49 22.72 -11.71
CA VAL A 36 21.12 21.36 -12.12
C VAL A 36 21.27 20.38 -10.97
N ALA A 37 22.31 20.49 -10.13
CA ALA A 37 22.51 19.62 -8.97
C ALA A 37 21.41 19.83 -7.91
N VAL A 38 21.05 21.09 -7.60
CA VAL A 38 19.97 21.41 -6.66
C VAL A 38 18.64 20.83 -7.15
N ILE A 39 18.33 20.99 -8.45
CA ILE A 39 17.13 20.42 -9.07
C ILE A 39 17.19 18.90 -9.05
N ALA A 40 18.33 18.31 -9.41
CA ALA A 40 18.51 16.86 -9.46
C ALA A 40 18.31 16.21 -8.09
N VAL A 41 18.80 16.81 -7.01
CA VAL A 41 18.58 16.29 -5.64
C VAL A 41 17.09 16.32 -5.27
N ALA A 42 16.39 17.42 -5.54
CA ALA A 42 14.96 17.52 -5.24
C ALA A 42 14.12 16.55 -6.07
N VAL A 43 14.42 16.42 -7.36
CA VAL A 43 13.73 15.48 -8.25
C VAL A 43 14.08 14.03 -7.91
N ALA A 44 15.32 13.75 -7.50
CA ALA A 44 15.71 12.43 -7.00
C ALA A 44 14.95 12.06 -5.73
N PHE A 45 14.77 13.01 -4.81
CA PHE A 45 13.97 12.79 -3.61
C PHE A 45 12.50 12.50 -3.93
N LEU A 46 11.89 13.31 -4.81
CA LEU A 46 10.53 13.08 -5.33
C LEU A 46 10.42 11.70 -5.99
N MET A 47 11.33 11.38 -6.91
CA MET A 47 11.28 10.13 -7.65
C MET A 47 11.55 8.92 -6.75
N ASN A 48 12.41 9.05 -5.74
CA ASN A 48 12.62 8.01 -4.75
C ASN A 48 11.32 7.71 -3.97
N ILE A 49 10.63 8.74 -3.50
CA ILE A 49 9.35 8.60 -2.78
C ILE A 49 8.26 8.01 -3.68
N LEU A 50 8.13 8.52 -4.91
CA LEU A 50 7.16 8.02 -5.88
C LEU A 50 7.46 6.57 -6.28
N GLY A 51 8.73 6.27 -6.59
CA GLY A 51 9.20 4.94 -6.95
C GLY A 51 8.90 3.92 -5.85
N GLU A 52 9.21 4.26 -4.60
CA GLU A 52 8.86 3.42 -3.45
C GLU A 52 7.35 3.18 -3.34
N SER A 53 6.52 4.21 -3.48
CA SER A 53 5.05 4.07 -3.40
C SER A 53 4.49 3.22 -4.56
N LEU A 54 4.97 3.43 -5.78
CA LEU A 54 4.54 2.66 -6.96
C LEU A 54 4.94 1.18 -6.81
N ILE A 55 6.18 0.93 -6.42
CA ILE A 55 6.69 -0.42 -6.18
C ILE A 55 5.86 -1.11 -5.08
N LYS A 56 5.66 -0.46 -3.93
CA LYS A 56 4.86 -1.03 -2.84
C LYS A 56 3.43 -1.35 -3.28
N ARG A 57 2.81 -0.49 -4.09
CA ARG A 57 1.46 -0.73 -4.65
C ARG A 57 1.43 -1.89 -5.64
N ALA A 58 2.44 -2.04 -6.49
CA ALA A 58 2.55 -3.16 -7.41
C ALA A 58 2.76 -4.48 -6.65
N VAL A 59 3.69 -4.50 -5.69
CA VAL A 59 3.91 -5.66 -4.81
C VAL A 59 2.63 -6.00 -4.05
N ALA A 60 1.95 -5.02 -3.44
CA ALA A 60 0.71 -5.23 -2.71
C ALA A 60 -0.40 -5.87 -3.57
N ARG A 61 -0.53 -5.46 -4.84
CA ARG A 61 -1.49 -6.06 -5.78
C ARG A 61 -1.15 -7.52 -6.06
N ASN A 62 0.12 -7.80 -6.36
CA ASN A 62 0.58 -9.15 -6.69
C ASN A 62 0.53 -10.10 -5.47
N THR A 63 0.82 -9.60 -4.26
CA THR A 63 0.83 -10.44 -3.06
C THR A 63 -0.56 -10.68 -2.49
N ARG A 64 -1.53 -9.77 -2.69
CA ARG A 64 -2.86 -9.86 -2.07
C ARG A 64 -3.59 -11.17 -2.40
N GLU A 65 -3.61 -11.57 -3.67
CA GLU A 65 -4.26 -12.80 -4.11
C GLU A 65 -3.54 -14.03 -3.54
N ARG A 66 -2.21 -14.06 -3.62
CA ARG A 66 -1.38 -15.14 -3.07
C ARG A 66 -1.55 -15.30 -1.56
N ILE A 67 -1.59 -14.19 -0.81
CA ILE A 67 -1.83 -14.20 0.64
C ILE A 67 -3.23 -14.70 0.96
N THR A 68 -4.23 -14.28 0.18
CA THR A 68 -5.61 -14.75 0.35
C THR A 68 -5.69 -16.26 0.15
N GLN A 69 -5.06 -16.78 -0.91
CA GLN A 69 -4.96 -18.22 -1.14
C GLN A 69 -4.20 -18.93 -0.02
N MET A 70 -3.03 -18.43 0.39
CA MET A 70 -2.22 -19.00 1.48
C MET A 70 -2.98 -19.11 2.81
N ARG A 71 -3.96 -18.23 3.06
CA ARG A 71 -4.76 -18.21 4.28
C ARG A 71 -6.03 -19.05 4.22
N LEU A 72 -6.38 -19.65 3.07
CA LEU A 72 -7.63 -20.39 2.91
C LEU A 72 -7.80 -21.49 3.96
N ILE A 73 -6.78 -22.28 4.23
CA ILE A 73 -6.84 -23.34 5.26
C ILE A 73 -7.15 -22.80 6.65
N TYR A 74 -6.56 -21.66 7.03
CA TYR A 74 -6.82 -21.03 8.33
C TYR A 74 -8.21 -20.41 8.40
N ASP A 75 -8.67 -19.78 7.32
CA ASP A 75 -10.03 -19.24 7.21
C ASP A 75 -11.06 -20.36 7.33
N TRP A 76 -10.89 -21.46 6.59
CA TRP A 76 -11.80 -22.60 6.64
C TRP A 76 -11.76 -23.35 7.97
N SER A 77 -10.57 -23.56 8.55
CA SER A 77 -10.44 -24.11 9.89
C SER A 77 -11.19 -23.27 10.94
N ALA A 78 -11.04 -21.93 10.88
CA ALA A 78 -11.76 -21.02 11.76
C ALA A 78 -13.28 -21.05 11.54
N ARG A 79 -13.74 -21.07 10.29
CA ARG A 79 -15.18 -21.12 9.97
C ARG A 79 -15.87 -22.41 10.42
N LEU A 80 -15.16 -23.54 10.36
CA LEU A 80 -15.68 -24.83 10.78
C LEU A 80 -15.62 -25.04 12.29
N THR A 81 -14.95 -24.17 13.04
CA THR A 81 -14.78 -24.29 14.50
C THR A 81 -15.45 -23.16 15.27
N ASN A 82 -15.55 -21.97 14.69
CA ASN A 82 -16.07 -20.77 15.34
C ASN A 82 -17.17 -20.11 14.50
N PRO A 83 -18.42 -20.01 15.01
CA PRO A 83 -19.51 -19.33 14.30
C PRO A 83 -19.31 -17.80 14.17
N GLY A 84 -18.42 -17.21 14.97
CA GLY A 84 -18.17 -15.77 15.00
C GLY A 84 -19.05 -15.01 16.00
N SER A 85 -19.15 -13.70 15.81
CA SER A 85 -19.95 -12.78 16.63
C SER A 85 -20.94 -12.00 15.77
N LEU A 86 -21.91 -11.32 16.39
CA LEU A 86 -22.86 -10.48 15.63
C LEU A 86 -22.12 -9.39 14.85
N GLU A 87 -21.07 -8.83 15.44
CA GLU A 87 -20.25 -7.81 14.80
C GLU A 87 -19.45 -8.37 13.62
N SER A 88 -18.93 -9.59 13.74
CA SER A 88 -18.23 -10.24 12.62
C SER A 88 -19.19 -10.51 11.46
N VAL A 89 -20.41 -10.99 11.72
CA VAL A 89 -21.44 -11.19 10.68
C VAL A 89 -21.78 -9.88 9.97
N LEU A 90 -22.05 -8.81 10.71
CA LEU A 90 -22.35 -7.50 10.10
C LEU A 90 -21.17 -6.95 9.29
N SER A 91 -19.95 -7.09 9.82
CA SER A 91 -18.73 -6.61 9.16
C SER A 91 -18.42 -7.39 7.88
N GLU A 92 -18.49 -8.72 7.94
CA GLU A 92 -18.30 -9.63 6.79
C GLU A 92 -19.37 -9.37 5.72
N LEU A 93 -20.65 -9.26 6.11
CA LEU A 93 -21.74 -8.99 5.18
C LEU A 93 -21.55 -7.64 4.50
N ALA A 94 -21.27 -6.59 5.27
CA ALA A 94 -21.03 -5.25 4.74
C ALA A 94 -19.83 -5.20 3.78
N ALA A 95 -18.81 -6.04 3.99
CA ALA A 95 -17.65 -6.18 3.13
C ALA A 95 -17.94 -6.95 1.82
N SER A 96 -18.91 -7.87 1.85
CA SER A 96 -19.28 -8.69 0.69
C SER A 96 -20.06 -7.89 -0.36
N GLU A 97 -19.99 -8.34 -1.62
CA GLU A 97 -20.86 -7.86 -2.70
C GLU A 97 -21.97 -8.88 -3.01
N PRO A 98 -23.14 -8.43 -3.49
CA PRO A 98 -24.21 -9.33 -3.90
C PRO A 98 -23.71 -10.38 -4.90
N GLY A 99 -24.03 -11.65 -4.64
CA GLY A 99 -23.63 -12.79 -5.47
C GLY A 99 -22.27 -13.41 -5.12
N GLN A 100 -21.43 -12.77 -4.31
CA GLN A 100 -20.21 -13.41 -3.79
C GLN A 100 -20.54 -14.57 -2.86
N ASP A 101 -19.61 -15.51 -2.71
CA ASP A 101 -19.81 -16.75 -1.91
C ASP A 101 -20.23 -16.47 -0.47
N ARG A 102 -19.60 -15.48 0.18
CA ARG A 102 -19.96 -15.07 1.56
C ARG A 102 -21.36 -14.49 1.67
N TYR A 103 -21.80 -13.74 0.65
CA TYR A 103 -23.15 -13.17 0.61
C TYR A 103 -24.18 -14.29 0.46
N ARG A 104 -23.97 -15.20 -0.50
CA ARG A 104 -24.85 -16.35 -0.75
C ARG A 104 -24.93 -17.29 0.45
N GLU A 105 -23.81 -17.53 1.12
CA GLU A 105 -23.76 -18.35 2.32
C GLU A 105 -24.61 -17.76 3.46
N MET A 106 -24.47 -16.47 3.75
CA MET A 106 -25.26 -15.82 4.80
C MET A 106 -26.75 -15.78 4.46
N GLN A 107 -27.08 -15.58 3.18
CA GLN A 107 -28.45 -15.65 2.68
C GLN A 107 -29.09 -17.02 2.95
N GLN A 108 -28.37 -18.10 2.63
CA GLN A 108 -28.81 -19.48 2.89
C GLN A 108 -28.94 -19.77 4.39
N MET A 109 -27.96 -19.35 5.19
CA MET A 109 -27.96 -19.59 6.64
C MET A 109 -29.08 -18.85 7.38
N ALA A 110 -29.43 -17.66 6.92
CA ALA A 110 -30.56 -16.90 7.44
C ALA A 110 -31.92 -17.36 6.88
N GLY A 111 -31.94 -18.09 5.76
CA GLY A 111 -33.17 -18.46 5.05
C GLY A 111 -33.88 -17.25 4.45
N LEU A 112 -33.12 -16.29 3.90
CA LEU A 112 -33.67 -15.06 3.34
C LEU A 112 -33.77 -15.12 1.82
N ASP A 113 -34.90 -14.62 1.29
CA ASP A 113 -35.04 -14.34 -0.13
C ASP A 113 -34.22 -13.10 -0.55
N ASP A 114 -34.09 -12.85 -1.85
CA ASP A 114 -33.22 -11.81 -2.41
C ASP A 114 -33.53 -10.39 -1.89
N ALA A 115 -34.81 -10.03 -1.77
CA ALA A 115 -35.22 -8.70 -1.33
C ALA A 115 -34.93 -8.45 0.17
N PRO A 116 -35.35 -9.32 1.11
CA PRO A 116 -34.94 -9.23 2.51
C PRO A 116 -33.43 -9.25 2.71
N MET A 117 -32.71 -10.07 1.93
CA MET A 117 -31.25 -10.15 2.00
C MET A 117 -30.57 -8.83 1.56
N ALA A 118 -31.07 -8.19 0.50
CA ALA A 118 -30.57 -6.90 0.05
C ALA A 118 -30.80 -5.79 1.09
N ALA A 119 -31.96 -5.78 1.75
CA ALA A 119 -32.26 -4.85 2.85
C ALA A 119 -31.31 -5.09 4.04
N PHE A 120 -31.10 -6.36 4.42
CA PHE A 120 -30.16 -6.75 5.47
C PHE A 120 -28.72 -6.30 5.16
N HIS A 121 -28.28 -6.47 3.91
CA HIS A 121 -26.96 -6.03 3.45
C HIS A 121 -26.77 -4.51 3.51
N GLN A 122 -27.78 -3.75 3.10
CA GLN A 122 -27.77 -2.28 3.19
C GLN A 122 -27.67 -1.80 4.64
N GLU A 123 -28.47 -2.37 5.53
CA GLU A 123 -28.46 -2.04 6.96
C GLU A 123 -27.15 -2.46 7.63
N ALA A 124 -26.55 -3.60 7.25
CA ALA A 124 -25.22 -3.99 7.71
C ALA A 124 -24.13 -3.00 7.26
N ARG A 125 -24.20 -2.48 6.02
CA ARG A 125 -23.30 -1.43 5.53
C ARG A 125 -23.44 -0.13 6.31
N MET A 126 -24.67 0.26 6.66
CA MET A 126 -24.93 1.41 7.54
C MET A 126 -24.35 1.19 8.94
N ALA A 127 -24.60 0.02 9.54
CA ALA A 127 -24.04 -0.36 10.83
C ALA A 127 -22.50 -0.27 10.84
N ARG A 128 -21.84 -0.86 9.84
CA ARG A 128 -20.37 -0.80 9.70
C ARG A 128 -19.86 0.64 9.57
N ARG A 129 -20.59 1.50 8.85
CA ARG A 129 -20.24 2.92 8.70
C ARG A 129 -20.34 3.67 10.03
N TYR A 130 -21.37 3.41 10.84
CA TYR A 130 -21.51 4.00 12.17
C TYR A 130 -20.47 3.47 13.16
N LEU A 131 -20.26 2.16 13.24
CA LEU A 131 -19.22 1.59 14.10
C LEU A 131 -17.83 2.08 13.71
N GLY A 132 -17.55 2.19 12.40
CA GLY A 132 -16.31 2.75 11.87
C GLY A 132 -16.07 4.20 12.27
N PHE A 133 -17.12 5.02 12.36
CA PHE A 133 -17.01 6.38 12.89
C PHE A 133 -16.49 6.39 14.33
N PHE A 134 -17.12 5.61 15.22
CA PHE A 134 -16.72 5.55 16.62
C PHE A 134 -15.34 4.92 16.82
N ALA A 135 -14.97 3.94 15.99
CA ALA A 135 -13.66 3.32 16.02
C ALA A 135 -12.52 4.28 15.61
N ASN A 136 -12.81 5.26 14.76
CA ASN A 136 -11.83 6.26 14.28
C ASN A 136 -11.70 7.49 15.20
N LEU A 137 -12.53 7.61 16.23
CA LEU A 137 -12.39 8.66 17.23
C LEU A 137 -11.19 8.37 18.14
N ASP A 138 -10.48 9.42 18.55
CA ASP A 138 -9.52 9.28 19.64
C ASP A 138 -10.22 8.88 20.94
N TYR A 139 -9.46 8.30 21.86
CA TYR A 139 -10.02 7.73 23.09
C TYR A 139 -10.85 8.73 23.90
N ALA A 140 -10.43 9.99 24.00
CA ALA A 140 -11.15 11.02 24.75
C ALA A 140 -12.48 11.36 24.08
N LYS A 141 -12.46 11.67 22.78
CA LYS A 141 -13.68 11.96 21.99
C LYS A 141 -14.65 10.79 21.99
N ARG A 142 -14.13 9.57 21.86
CA ARG A 142 -14.94 8.34 21.90
C ARG A 142 -15.61 8.19 23.27
N ARG A 143 -14.86 8.38 24.35
CA ARG A 143 -15.39 8.28 25.72
C ARG A 143 -16.46 9.34 25.99
N ASP A 144 -16.30 10.55 25.49
CA ASP A 144 -17.32 11.60 25.63
C ASP A 144 -18.60 11.27 24.84
N ALA A 145 -18.45 10.73 23.63
CA ALA A 145 -19.55 10.41 22.73
C ALA A 145 -20.37 9.18 23.17
N ILE A 146 -19.70 8.10 23.60
CA ILE A 146 -20.33 6.78 23.81
C ILE A 146 -19.89 6.10 25.12
N HIS A 147 -19.17 6.80 25.99
CA HIS A 147 -18.69 6.28 27.28
C HIS A 147 -17.85 5.01 27.13
N THR A 148 -18.34 3.89 27.67
CA THR A 148 -17.70 2.57 27.71
C THR A 148 -18.37 1.58 26.75
N ALA A 149 -19.31 2.03 25.91
CA ALA A 149 -19.96 1.16 24.95
C ALA A 149 -18.97 0.78 23.83
N GLU A 150 -19.00 -0.49 23.44
CA GLU A 150 -18.14 -1.04 22.39
C GLU A 150 -18.95 -1.90 21.42
N GLY A 151 -18.51 -1.95 20.17
CA GLY A 151 -19.16 -2.70 19.11
C GLY A 151 -20.66 -2.40 19.03
N ILE A 152 -21.46 -3.46 18.95
CA ILE A 152 -22.93 -3.36 18.80
C ILE A 152 -23.62 -2.73 20.02
N ALA A 153 -23.04 -2.79 21.22
CA ALA A 153 -23.63 -2.18 22.42
C ALA A 153 -23.74 -0.64 22.30
N ILE A 154 -23.01 -0.03 21.36
CA ILE A 154 -23.14 1.38 21.01
C ILE A 154 -24.57 1.69 20.53
N PHE A 155 -25.18 0.82 19.72
CA PHE A 155 -26.54 1.04 19.22
C PHE A 155 -27.57 0.98 20.35
N GLU A 156 -27.42 0.04 21.29
CA GLU A 156 -28.28 -0.04 22.46
C GLU A 156 -28.18 1.22 23.33
N ARG A 157 -26.95 1.72 23.53
CA ARG A 157 -26.72 2.97 24.26
C ARG A 157 -27.38 4.16 23.56
N LEU A 158 -27.14 4.33 22.26
CA LEU A 158 -27.65 5.47 21.50
C LEU A 158 -29.17 5.44 21.34
N ARG A 159 -29.81 4.27 21.47
CA ARG A 159 -31.27 4.15 21.50
C ARG A 159 -31.89 4.68 22.81
N SER A 160 -31.11 4.76 23.89
CA SER A 160 -31.58 5.41 25.13
C SER A 160 -31.61 6.93 24.97
N ALA A 161 -32.65 7.59 25.48
CA ALA A 161 -32.78 9.05 25.42
C ALA A 161 -31.55 9.76 26.01
N SER A 162 -31.09 9.30 27.19
CA SER A 162 -29.88 9.81 27.84
C SER A 162 -28.60 9.61 27.00
N GLY A 163 -28.48 8.45 26.34
CA GLY A 163 -27.32 8.15 25.50
C GLY A 163 -27.28 9.01 24.25
N MET A 164 -28.43 9.23 23.60
CA MET A 164 -28.55 10.11 22.43
C MET A 164 -28.28 11.57 22.78
N GLU A 165 -28.82 12.06 23.89
CA GLU A 165 -28.61 13.44 24.34
C GLU A 165 -27.12 13.71 24.66
N GLN A 166 -26.48 12.79 25.36
CA GLN A 166 -25.04 12.88 25.63
C GLN A 166 -24.23 12.87 24.33
N PHE A 167 -24.56 11.99 23.39
CA PHE A 167 -23.89 11.93 22.10
C PHE A 167 -24.03 13.25 21.31
N ARG A 168 -25.24 13.81 21.23
CA ARG A 168 -25.48 15.11 20.58
C ARG A 168 -24.70 16.24 21.25
N THR A 169 -24.67 16.25 22.59
CA THR A 169 -23.93 17.23 23.38
C THR A 169 -22.43 17.13 23.11
N ALA A 170 -21.87 15.92 23.19
CA ALA A 170 -20.46 15.68 22.89
C ALA A 170 -20.11 16.15 21.47
N MET A 171 -20.93 15.80 20.48
CA MET A 171 -20.69 16.22 19.10
C MET A 171 -20.75 17.74 18.88
N SER A 172 -21.60 18.45 19.64
CA SER A 172 -21.67 19.91 19.56
C SER A 172 -20.38 20.60 20.05
N HIS A 173 -19.65 19.97 20.96
CA HIS A 173 -18.38 20.49 21.49
C HIS A 173 -17.18 20.13 20.60
N ILE A 174 -17.27 19.05 19.82
CA ILE A 174 -16.17 18.57 18.98
C ILE A 174 -16.27 19.18 17.57
N LYS A 175 -15.88 20.46 17.43
CA LYS A 175 -15.92 21.18 16.13
C LYS A 175 -15.07 20.55 15.01
N SER A 176 -14.08 19.74 15.36
CA SER A 176 -13.18 19.08 14.40
C SER A 176 -13.74 17.79 13.80
N VAL A 177 -14.85 17.27 14.31
CA VAL A 177 -15.42 15.99 13.88
C VAL A 177 -16.84 16.20 13.38
N ARG A 178 -17.09 15.76 12.15
CA ARG A 178 -18.43 15.76 11.56
C ARG A 178 -18.99 14.34 11.61
N PHE A 179 -20.22 14.18 12.10
CA PHE A 179 -20.91 12.90 12.07
C PHE A 179 -21.24 12.48 10.62
N VAL A 180 -21.31 11.17 10.39
CA VAL A 180 -21.34 10.61 9.03
C VAL A 180 -22.67 10.84 8.30
N THR A 181 -23.78 10.93 9.04
CA THR A 181 -25.14 11.17 8.50
C THR A 181 -25.85 12.26 9.29
N SER A 182 -27.13 12.52 9.00
CA SER A 182 -27.98 13.31 9.89
C SER A 182 -28.33 12.54 11.16
N TYR A 183 -28.77 13.26 12.21
CA TYR A 183 -29.28 12.63 13.43
C TYR A 183 -30.63 11.95 13.21
N GLU A 184 -31.44 12.42 12.26
CA GLU A 184 -32.71 11.78 11.88
C GLU A 184 -32.46 10.42 11.23
N ASP A 185 -31.47 10.33 10.33
CA ASP A 185 -31.06 9.06 9.72
C ASP A 185 -30.54 8.06 10.76
N LEU A 186 -29.77 8.56 11.74
CA LEU A 186 -29.27 7.73 12.84
C LEU A 186 -30.42 7.20 13.70
N ASP A 187 -31.38 8.04 14.05
CA ASP A 187 -32.54 7.64 14.85
C ASP A 187 -33.40 6.61 14.12
N ALA A 188 -33.64 6.83 12.81
CA ALA A 188 -34.34 5.88 11.95
C ALA A 188 -33.60 4.53 11.87
N PHE A 189 -32.27 4.54 11.73
CA PHE A 189 -31.45 3.33 11.77
C PHE A 189 -31.54 2.62 13.13
N LEU A 190 -31.42 3.35 14.24
CA LEU A 190 -31.51 2.78 15.59
C LEU A 190 -32.87 2.14 15.85
N GLY A 191 -33.96 2.69 15.29
CA GLY A 191 -35.28 2.08 15.30
C GLY A 191 -35.33 0.71 14.60
N ARG A 192 -34.62 0.54 13.48
CA ARG A 192 -34.53 -0.73 12.72
C ARG A 192 -33.42 -1.67 13.20
N SER A 193 -32.45 -1.18 13.98
CA SER A 193 -31.33 -1.96 14.49
C SER A 193 -31.70 -3.25 15.23
N PRO A 194 -32.83 -3.38 15.97
CA PRO A 194 -33.19 -4.65 16.60
C PRO A 194 -33.51 -5.75 15.59
N GLU A 195 -34.17 -5.40 14.48
CA GLU A 195 -34.48 -6.33 13.40
C GLU A 195 -33.21 -6.74 12.65
N LEU A 196 -32.30 -5.78 12.40
CA LEU A 196 -30.96 -6.06 11.88
C LEU A 196 -30.21 -7.09 12.75
N LEU A 197 -30.20 -6.88 14.08
CA LEU A 197 -29.51 -7.77 15.02
C LEU A 197 -30.20 -9.13 15.15
N ALA A 198 -31.53 -9.19 15.03
CA ALA A 198 -32.27 -10.45 15.01
C ALA A 198 -31.90 -11.27 13.77
N THR A 199 -31.86 -10.65 12.59
CA THR A 199 -31.44 -11.28 11.34
C THR A 199 -29.98 -11.75 11.39
N ALA A 200 -29.06 -10.92 11.92
CA ALA A 200 -27.67 -11.33 12.14
C ALA A 200 -27.54 -12.51 13.12
N ARG A 201 -28.42 -12.58 14.13
CA ARG A 201 -28.46 -13.71 15.06
C ARG A 201 -28.96 -14.98 14.40
N ALA A 202 -29.94 -14.90 13.50
CA ALA A 202 -30.39 -16.03 12.70
C ALA A 202 -29.25 -16.61 11.84
N VAL A 203 -28.41 -15.75 11.23
CA VAL A 203 -27.18 -16.19 10.53
C VAL A 203 -26.24 -16.95 11.48
N LEU A 204 -25.97 -16.41 12.67
CA LEU A 204 -25.08 -17.06 13.65
C LEU A 204 -25.63 -18.41 14.11
N ASP A 205 -26.93 -18.52 14.32
CA ASP A 205 -27.56 -19.78 14.71
C ASP A 205 -27.58 -20.77 13.53
N GLY A 206 -27.69 -20.30 12.29
CA GLY A 206 -27.42 -21.05 11.07
C GLY A 206 -25.98 -21.61 11.05
N ARG A 207 -24.98 -20.76 11.26
CA ARG A 207 -23.55 -21.16 11.35
C ARG A 207 -23.32 -22.21 12.43
N ARG A 208 -23.89 -22.02 13.63
CA ARG A 208 -23.77 -22.99 14.74
C ARG A 208 -24.34 -24.34 14.38
N ARG A 209 -25.51 -24.38 13.72
CA ARG A 209 -26.12 -25.63 13.24
C ARG A 209 -25.25 -26.31 12.19
N ALA A 210 -24.73 -25.54 11.22
CA ALA A 210 -23.84 -26.04 10.18
C ALA A 210 -22.54 -26.62 10.76
N ILE A 211 -21.88 -25.89 11.66
CA ILE A 211 -20.68 -26.34 12.37
C ILE A 211 -20.96 -27.62 13.17
N ALA A 212 -22.08 -27.67 13.91
CA ALA A 212 -22.46 -28.86 14.66
C ALA A 212 -22.73 -30.06 13.76
N GLN A 213 -23.32 -29.86 12.57
CA GLN A 213 -23.54 -30.91 11.58
C GLN A 213 -22.21 -31.47 11.06
N VAL A 214 -21.27 -30.62 10.66
CA VAL A 214 -19.93 -31.04 10.23
C VAL A 214 -19.21 -31.76 11.38
N GLY A 215 -19.26 -31.20 12.59
CA GLY A 215 -18.60 -31.77 13.78
C GLY A 215 -19.08 -33.17 14.17
N ARG A 216 -20.36 -33.51 13.92
CA ARG A 216 -20.88 -34.88 14.14
C ARG A 216 -20.22 -35.89 13.20
N THR A 217 -19.95 -35.50 11.95
CA THR A 217 -19.31 -36.37 10.95
C THR A 217 -17.83 -36.57 11.25
N LEU A 218 -17.17 -35.58 11.87
CA LEU A 218 -15.75 -35.64 12.23
C LEU A 218 -15.43 -36.66 13.33
N ARG A 219 -16.40 -37.12 14.14
CA ARG A 219 -16.20 -38.14 15.20
C ARG A 219 -14.95 -37.92 16.09
N GLN A 220 -14.68 -36.66 16.47
CA GLN A 220 -13.50 -36.22 17.26
C GLN A 220 -12.17 -36.13 16.49
N GLU A 221 -12.15 -36.36 15.18
CA GLU A 221 -10.99 -36.03 14.34
C GLU A 221 -10.72 -34.52 14.37
N PRO A 222 -9.46 -34.09 14.56
CA PRO A 222 -9.09 -32.68 14.45
C PRO A 222 -9.47 -32.11 13.07
N VAL A 223 -10.06 -30.92 13.04
CA VAL A 223 -10.54 -30.28 11.80
C VAL A 223 -9.44 -30.20 10.73
N LEU A 224 -8.21 -29.86 11.12
CA LEU A 224 -7.07 -29.81 10.19
C LEU A 224 -6.81 -31.16 9.51
N GLN A 225 -6.91 -32.26 10.26
CA GLN A 225 -6.71 -33.61 9.72
C GLN A 225 -7.82 -33.98 8.74
N ALA A 226 -9.06 -33.64 9.10
CA ALA A 226 -10.21 -33.92 8.25
C ALA A 226 -10.16 -33.12 6.94
N LEU A 227 -9.68 -31.86 6.97
CA LEU A 227 -9.61 -30.99 5.79
C LEU A 227 -8.72 -31.54 4.65
N VAL A 228 -7.84 -32.50 4.92
CA VAL A 228 -7.14 -33.27 3.87
C VAL A 228 -8.12 -33.97 2.92
N ARG A 229 -9.26 -34.41 3.44
CA ARG A 229 -10.32 -35.11 2.69
C ARG A 229 -11.36 -34.15 2.11
N SER A 230 -11.07 -32.85 2.06
CA SER A 230 -12.02 -31.83 1.62
C SER A 230 -12.38 -31.89 0.13
N GLU A 231 -11.59 -32.55 -0.71
CA GLU A 231 -11.99 -32.86 -2.10
C GLU A 231 -13.08 -33.95 -2.17
N GLY A 232 -13.13 -34.84 -1.18
CA GLY A 232 -13.99 -36.02 -1.16
C GLY A 232 -15.25 -35.86 -0.32
N ASP A 233 -15.44 -36.82 0.60
CA ASP A 233 -16.62 -36.94 1.46
C ASP A 233 -16.82 -35.70 2.35
N LEU A 234 -15.75 -35.20 2.97
CA LEU A 234 -15.85 -34.04 3.84
C LEU A 234 -16.29 -32.79 3.06
N GLY A 235 -15.83 -32.60 1.83
CA GLY A 235 -16.24 -31.48 0.99
C GLY A 235 -17.73 -31.46 0.73
N GLN A 236 -18.33 -32.64 0.51
CA GLN A 236 -19.78 -32.78 0.37
C GLN A 236 -20.49 -32.45 1.68
N VAL A 237 -20.02 -32.98 2.81
CA VAL A 237 -20.59 -32.70 4.14
C VAL A 237 -20.56 -31.20 4.47
N ILE A 238 -19.49 -30.49 4.12
CA ILE A 238 -19.38 -29.04 4.32
C ILE A 238 -20.44 -28.30 3.50
N ARG A 239 -20.63 -28.69 2.22
CA ARG A 239 -21.66 -28.11 1.35
C ARG A 239 -23.06 -28.42 1.82
N ASP A 240 -23.33 -29.66 2.22
CA ASP A 240 -24.63 -30.11 2.74
C ASP A 240 -24.99 -29.47 4.07
N ALA A 241 -24.00 -29.01 4.83
CA ALA A 241 -24.21 -28.21 6.04
C ALA A 241 -24.56 -26.73 5.73
N GLY A 242 -24.53 -26.31 4.47
CA GLY A 242 -24.91 -24.97 4.02
C GLY A 242 -23.74 -24.00 3.84
N PHE A 243 -22.49 -24.47 3.84
CA PHE A 243 -21.34 -23.63 3.48
C PHE A 243 -21.15 -23.58 1.96
N VAL A 244 -20.80 -22.40 1.44
CA VAL A 244 -20.39 -22.26 0.04
C VAL A 244 -18.92 -22.68 -0.07
N PHE A 245 -18.70 -23.97 -0.34
CA PHE A 245 -17.38 -24.60 -0.47
C PHE A 245 -17.16 -25.17 -1.89
N PRO A 246 -16.72 -24.34 -2.85
CA PRO A 246 -16.54 -24.74 -4.25
C PRO A 246 -15.63 -25.97 -4.41
N ALA A 247 -16.15 -27.01 -5.08
CA ALA A 247 -15.46 -28.28 -5.24
C ALA A 247 -14.23 -28.20 -6.17
N GLU A 248 -14.27 -27.34 -7.19
CA GLU A 248 -13.22 -27.28 -8.21
C GLU A 248 -12.09 -26.29 -7.86
N THR A 249 -12.39 -25.27 -7.04
CA THR A 249 -11.45 -24.16 -6.81
C THR A 249 -10.95 -24.09 -5.37
N VAL A 250 -11.83 -24.27 -4.37
CA VAL A 250 -11.47 -24.10 -2.95
C VAL A 250 -11.08 -25.43 -2.32
N ALA A 251 -11.87 -26.48 -2.56
CA ALA A 251 -11.61 -27.80 -1.99
C ALA A 251 -10.20 -28.34 -2.24
N PRO A 252 -9.67 -28.38 -3.48
CA PRO A 252 -8.34 -28.93 -3.72
C PRO A 252 -7.22 -28.09 -3.08
N VAL A 253 -7.38 -26.77 -3.07
CA VAL A 253 -6.40 -25.87 -2.44
C VAL A 253 -6.36 -26.09 -0.92
N VAL A 254 -7.54 -26.23 -0.30
CA VAL A 254 -7.64 -26.47 1.15
C VAL A 254 -7.11 -27.86 1.52
N ALA A 255 -7.38 -28.89 0.71
CA ALA A 255 -6.86 -30.24 0.90
C ALA A 255 -5.32 -30.29 0.85
N ASP A 256 -4.72 -29.71 -0.20
CA ASP A 256 -3.26 -29.64 -0.34
C ASP A 256 -2.63 -28.82 0.80
N GLN A 257 -3.23 -27.69 1.18
CA GLN A 257 -2.75 -26.89 2.31
C GLN A 257 -2.86 -27.62 3.65
N ALA A 258 -3.94 -28.34 3.90
CA ALA A 258 -4.11 -29.16 5.10
C ALA A 258 -3.02 -30.23 5.17
N GLN A 259 -2.78 -30.95 4.07
CA GLN A 259 -1.73 -31.97 4.00
C GLN A 259 -0.34 -31.35 4.23
N ARG A 260 -0.02 -30.22 3.60
CA ARG A 260 1.26 -29.54 3.81
C ARG A 260 1.45 -29.10 5.26
N LEU A 261 0.41 -28.58 5.91
CA LEU A 261 0.50 -28.18 7.32
C LEU A 261 0.73 -29.38 8.24
N LEU A 262 0.06 -30.50 7.99
CA LEU A 262 0.31 -31.74 8.73
C LEU A 262 1.73 -32.26 8.50
N ASP A 263 2.21 -32.24 7.25
CA ASP A 263 3.58 -32.62 6.90
C ASP A 263 4.60 -31.76 7.66
N VAL A 264 4.36 -30.45 7.74
CA VAL A 264 5.21 -29.49 8.48
C VAL A 264 5.17 -29.77 9.98
N LEU A 265 3.99 -29.97 10.58
CA LEU A 265 3.85 -30.26 12.01
C LEU A 265 4.57 -31.55 12.38
N HIS A 266 4.36 -32.61 11.61
CA HIS A 266 5.03 -33.90 11.80
C HIS A 266 6.55 -33.75 11.66
N LEU A 267 7.00 -32.99 10.67
CA LEU A 267 8.43 -32.73 10.49
C LEU A 267 9.02 -31.96 11.68
N GLU A 268 8.36 -30.91 12.15
CA GLU A 268 8.83 -30.12 13.29
C GLU A 268 8.87 -30.93 14.60
N GLU A 269 7.94 -31.88 14.80
CA GLU A 269 8.01 -32.84 15.92
C GLU A 269 9.28 -33.70 15.84
N THR A 270 9.62 -34.22 14.65
CA THR A 270 10.83 -35.03 14.47
C THR A 270 12.12 -34.22 14.55
N MET A 271 12.05 -32.91 14.28
CA MET A 271 13.18 -31.99 14.36
C MET A 271 13.67 -31.78 15.80
N ASP A 272 12.81 -31.94 16.81
CA ASP A 272 13.21 -31.82 18.21
C ASP A 272 14.05 -33.01 18.71
N SER A 273 14.12 -34.10 17.92
CA SER A 273 14.92 -35.27 18.26
C SER A 273 16.41 -34.93 18.41
N GLU A 274 17.04 -35.43 19.48
CA GLU A 274 18.47 -35.22 19.76
C GLU A 274 19.35 -35.67 18.59
N LYS A 275 19.00 -36.80 17.97
CA LYS A 275 19.71 -37.36 16.82
C LYS A 275 19.67 -36.43 15.60
N CYS A 276 18.55 -35.74 15.36
CA CYS A 276 18.46 -34.78 14.27
C CYS A 276 19.35 -33.56 14.54
N ARG A 277 19.32 -33.04 15.77
CA ARG A 277 20.19 -31.93 16.17
C ARG A 277 21.67 -32.28 16.06
N GLN A 278 22.07 -33.49 16.45
CA GLN A 278 23.45 -33.98 16.28
C GLN A 278 23.87 -34.07 14.80
N LEU A 279 22.98 -34.55 13.91
CA LEU A 279 23.27 -34.63 12.47
C LEU A 279 23.54 -33.24 11.86
N LEU A 280 22.75 -32.23 12.25
CA LEU A 280 22.94 -30.85 11.81
C LEU A 280 24.17 -30.19 12.41
N ALA A 281 24.42 -30.42 13.70
CA ALA A 281 25.60 -29.93 14.40
C ALA A 281 26.91 -30.34 13.71
N GLN A 282 26.99 -31.62 13.31
CA GLN A 282 28.15 -32.15 12.58
C GLN A 282 28.36 -31.48 11.22
N GLN A 283 27.28 -31.07 10.55
CA GLN A 283 27.35 -30.44 9.23
C GLN A 283 27.57 -28.92 9.29
N GLY A 284 27.00 -28.26 10.30
CA GLY A 284 27.09 -26.81 10.49
C GLY A 284 28.31 -26.36 11.28
N ASN A 285 29.11 -27.28 11.81
CA ASN A 285 30.18 -27.00 12.79
C ASN A 285 29.67 -26.13 13.96
N VAL A 286 28.49 -26.48 14.47
CA VAL A 286 27.81 -25.83 15.61
C VAL A 286 27.53 -26.86 16.69
N MET A 287 27.30 -26.44 17.93
CA MET A 287 26.93 -27.39 18.98
C MET A 287 25.50 -27.87 18.76
N PRO A 288 25.15 -29.12 19.12
CA PRO A 288 23.77 -29.62 19.04
C PRO A 288 22.74 -28.76 19.78
N ALA A 289 23.17 -28.07 20.84
CA ALA A 289 22.34 -27.14 21.61
C ALA A 289 22.02 -25.84 20.85
N ASP A 290 22.86 -25.44 19.89
CA ASP A 290 22.69 -24.22 19.09
C ASP A 290 21.84 -24.46 17.82
N VAL A 291 21.52 -25.73 17.52
CA VAL A 291 20.66 -26.10 16.40
C VAL A 291 19.21 -25.77 16.75
N ASN A 292 18.66 -24.77 16.07
CA ASN A 292 17.25 -24.40 16.17
C ASN A 292 16.48 -24.79 14.90
N VAL A 293 15.16 -24.90 15.02
CA VAL A 293 14.22 -25.28 13.95
C VAL A 293 14.44 -24.46 12.67
N VAL A 294 14.68 -23.15 12.80
CA VAL A 294 14.91 -22.25 11.65
C VAL A 294 16.14 -22.66 10.84
N MET A 295 17.23 -23.02 11.52
CA MET A 295 18.44 -23.54 10.88
C MET A 295 18.14 -24.86 10.16
N MET A 296 17.36 -25.76 10.78
CA MET A 296 17.02 -27.06 10.20
C MET A 296 16.28 -26.92 8.87
N TRP A 297 15.29 -26.02 8.82
CA TRP A 297 14.54 -25.72 7.60
C TRP A 297 15.44 -25.21 6.47
N LYS A 298 16.43 -24.37 6.79
CA LYS A 298 17.37 -23.84 5.79
C LYS A 298 18.23 -24.94 5.14
N TYR A 299 18.58 -25.99 5.88
CA TYR A 299 19.35 -27.10 5.31
C TYR A 299 18.48 -28.07 4.48
N LEU A 300 17.18 -28.15 4.77
CA LEU A 300 16.24 -29.02 4.05
C LEU A 300 15.95 -28.59 2.60
N ASP A 301 16.24 -27.35 2.22
CA ASP A 301 16.21 -26.92 0.82
C ASP A 301 17.24 -27.67 -0.06
N ASN A 302 18.26 -28.30 0.55
CA ASN A 302 19.21 -29.12 -0.17
C ASN A 302 18.71 -30.58 -0.31
N PRO A 303 18.50 -31.10 -1.54
CA PRO A 303 17.99 -32.45 -1.75
C PRO A 303 18.87 -33.56 -1.15
N ARG A 304 20.20 -33.37 -1.14
CA ARG A 304 21.12 -34.34 -0.54
C ARG A 304 20.97 -34.39 0.97
N PHE A 305 20.75 -33.24 1.58
CA PHE A 305 20.52 -33.15 3.02
C PHE A 305 19.18 -33.77 3.38
N ALA A 306 18.11 -33.44 2.65
CA ALA A 306 16.79 -34.02 2.85
C ALA A 306 16.80 -35.55 2.78
N ALA A 307 17.53 -36.13 1.83
CA ALA A 307 17.70 -37.59 1.72
C ALA A 307 18.42 -38.19 2.95
N ARG A 308 19.55 -37.61 3.36
CA ARG A 308 20.31 -38.05 4.55
C ARG A 308 19.49 -37.90 5.84
N TYR A 309 18.70 -36.85 5.94
CA TYR A 309 17.81 -36.62 7.06
C TYR A 309 16.77 -37.75 7.17
N LEU A 310 16.11 -38.10 6.07
CA LEU A 310 15.14 -39.21 6.04
C LEU A 310 15.78 -40.55 6.39
N GLU A 311 16.98 -40.83 5.86
CA GLU A 311 17.75 -42.03 6.19
C GLU A 311 18.03 -42.11 7.70
N ARG A 312 18.51 -41.00 8.29
CA ARG A 312 18.82 -40.95 9.72
C ARG A 312 17.60 -41.11 10.62
N MET A 313 16.45 -40.55 10.21
CA MET A 313 15.20 -40.72 10.95
C MET A 313 14.71 -42.17 10.90
N ARG A 314 14.81 -42.83 9.73
CA ARG A 314 14.48 -44.26 9.58
C ARG A 314 15.37 -45.15 10.45
N GLU A 315 16.69 -44.92 10.46
CA GLU A 315 17.63 -45.63 11.34
C GLU A 315 17.29 -45.43 12.83
N SER A 316 16.70 -44.30 13.17
CA SER A 316 16.38 -43.92 14.55
C SER A 316 15.07 -44.50 15.06
N GLY A 317 14.31 -45.21 14.22
CA GLY A 317 12.96 -45.70 14.53
C GLY A 317 11.90 -44.60 14.54
N VAL A 318 12.24 -43.38 14.06
CA VAL A 318 11.30 -42.27 13.95
C VAL A 318 10.53 -42.44 12.64
N VAL A 319 9.23 -42.68 12.75
CA VAL A 319 8.37 -42.86 11.58
C VAL A 319 8.11 -41.49 10.95
N VAL A 320 8.78 -41.21 9.85
CA VAL A 320 8.48 -40.08 8.99
C VAL A 320 7.52 -40.59 7.91
N ASN A 321 6.21 -40.55 8.18
CA ASN A 321 5.19 -41.10 7.29
C ASN A 321 5.24 -40.40 5.92
N SER A 322 5.33 -41.19 4.84
CA SER A 322 5.16 -40.80 3.42
C SER A 322 5.95 -39.60 2.88
N LEU A 323 6.90 -39.03 3.63
CA LEU A 323 7.70 -37.90 3.15
C LEU A 323 8.88 -38.39 2.30
N THR A 324 8.96 -37.88 1.07
CA THR A 324 10.10 -38.06 0.16
C THR A 324 11.09 -36.91 0.30
N SER A 325 12.33 -37.10 -0.15
CA SER A 325 13.33 -36.02 -0.16
C SER A 325 12.87 -34.82 -0.99
N GLU A 326 12.17 -35.08 -2.10
CA GLU A 326 11.56 -34.04 -2.95
C GLU A 326 10.48 -33.27 -2.18
N ARG A 327 9.58 -33.97 -1.48
CA ARG A 327 8.54 -33.32 -0.67
C ARG A 327 9.12 -32.45 0.44
N LEU A 328 10.22 -32.87 1.08
CA LEU A 328 10.89 -32.04 2.10
C LEU A 328 11.47 -30.75 1.52
N VAL A 329 12.09 -30.82 0.34
CA VAL A 329 12.60 -29.64 -0.36
C VAL A 329 11.45 -28.72 -0.76
N ASP A 330 10.34 -29.27 -1.27
CA ASP A 330 9.17 -28.49 -1.65
C ASP A 330 8.53 -27.78 -0.44
N LEU A 331 8.47 -28.44 0.71
CA LEU A 331 7.97 -27.84 1.96
C LEU A 331 8.90 -26.72 2.45
N ALA A 332 10.23 -26.91 2.37
CA ALA A 332 11.20 -25.88 2.74
C ALA A 332 11.06 -24.63 1.85
N LYS A 333 10.96 -24.83 0.53
CA LYS A 333 10.74 -23.73 -0.43
C LYS A 333 9.40 -23.02 -0.19
N ALA A 334 8.33 -23.76 -0.01
CA ALA A 334 7.00 -23.20 0.26
C ALA A 334 6.98 -22.37 1.55
N ARG A 335 7.71 -22.80 2.59
CA ARG A 335 7.87 -22.05 3.84
C ARG A 335 8.59 -20.73 3.60
N ASP A 336 9.70 -20.73 2.86
CA ASP A 336 10.46 -19.51 2.54
C ASP A 336 9.65 -18.54 1.68
N GLU A 337 8.89 -19.06 0.71
CA GLU A 337 7.95 -18.26 -0.09
C GLU A 337 6.85 -17.63 0.79
N ASN A 338 6.24 -18.39 1.69
CA ASN A 338 5.23 -17.89 2.62
C ASN A 338 5.79 -16.82 3.56
N ALA A 339 7.03 -17.01 4.05
CA ALA A 339 7.72 -16.01 4.86
C ALA A 339 7.96 -14.70 4.07
N ALA A 340 8.40 -14.81 2.81
CA ALA A 340 8.57 -13.66 1.93
C ALA A 340 7.25 -12.93 1.64
N LEU A 341 6.14 -13.67 1.45
CA LEU A 341 4.80 -13.09 1.26
C LEU A 341 4.34 -12.32 2.50
N LEU A 342 4.52 -12.87 3.71
CA LEU A 342 4.17 -12.19 4.96
C LEU A 342 5.04 -10.95 5.21
N GLN A 343 6.33 -11.02 4.92
CA GLN A 343 7.21 -9.85 4.96
C GLN A 343 6.75 -8.79 3.96
N ALA A 344 6.36 -9.19 2.75
CA ALA A 344 5.88 -8.28 1.74
C ALA A 344 4.56 -7.62 2.12
N GLU A 345 3.63 -8.35 2.74
CA GLU A 345 2.39 -7.80 3.30
C GLU A 345 2.70 -6.70 4.33
N ARG A 346 3.58 -6.98 5.29
CA ARG A 346 3.99 -6.02 6.33
C ARG A 346 4.59 -4.75 5.74
N LEU A 347 5.47 -4.88 4.75
CA LEU A 347 6.11 -3.74 4.08
C LEU A 347 5.14 -2.93 3.21
N THR A 348 4.00 -3.50 2.84
CA THR A 348 3.01 -2.90 1.95
C THR A 348 1.68 -2.55 2.64
N MET A 349 1.57 -2.70 3.97
CA MET A 349 0.33 -2.40 4.71
C MET A 349 -0.20 -0.98 4.52
N ASP A 350 0.69 -0.02 4.25
CA ASP A 350 0.34 1.38 4.00
C ASP A 350 0.37 1.77 2.52
N ALA A 351 0.62 0.81 1.63
CA ALA A 351 0.62 1.04 0.21
C ALA A 351 -0.76 1.52 -0.26
N GLY A 352 -0.81 2.70 -0.88
CA GLY A 352 -2.05 3.27 -1.40
C GLY A 352 -2.92 4.01 -0.37
N LYS A 353 -2.51 4.07 0.91
CA LYS A 353 -3.15 4.96 1.89
C LYS A 353 -2.62 6.40 1.72
N GLY A 354 -3.50 7.38 1.91
CA GLY A 354 -3.17 8.81 1.80
C GLY A 354 -3.29 9.39 0.39
N PHE A 355 -3.03 10.69 0.25
CA PHE A 355 -3.15 11.40 -1.02
C PHE A 355 -2.15 10.86 -2.06
N MET A 356 -2.64 10.48 -3.24
CA MET A 356 -1.86 9.83 -4.32
C MET A 356 -1.11 8.54 -3.91
N GLY A 357 -1.45 7.93 -2.77
CA GLY A 357 -0.73 6.78 -2.21
C GLY A 357 0.57 7.14 -1.48
N LEU A 358 0.71 8.41 -1.08
CA LEU A 358 1.76 8.91 -0.21
C LEU A 358 1.17 9.17 1.17
N GLY A 359 1.86 8.70 2.22
CA GLY A 359 1.48 9.02 3.59
C GLY A 359 1.55 10.53 3.85
N GLU A 360 0.65 11.06 4.69
CA GLU A 360 0.55 12.50 4.98
C GLU A 360 1.90 13.12 5.38
N ARG A 361 2.68 12.40 6.18
CA ARG A 361 4.03 12.81 6.60
C ARG A 361 5.00 12.98 5.42
N LEU A 362 4.93 12.09 4.44
CA LEU A 362 5.79 12.14 3.25
C LEU A 362 5.39 13.29 2.32
N VAL A 363 4.09 13.56 2.18
CA VAL A 363 3.60 14.70 1.40
C VAL A 363 4.11 16.02 1.99
N TRP A 364 4.08 16.16 3.31
CA TRP A 364 4.63 17.32 4.00
C TRP A 364 6.14 17.48 3.79
N LEU A 365 6.91 16.39 3.92
CA LEU A 365 8.35 16.39 3.66
C LEU A 365 8.66 16.78 2.20
N LEU A 366 7.90 16.25 1.25
CA LEU A 366 8.02 16.57 -0.17
C LEU A 366 7.76 18.07 -0.41
N PHE A 367 6.68 18.61 0.17
CA PHE A 367 6.31 20.00 0.04
C PHE A 367 7.41 20.95 0.54
N VAL A 368 7.93 20.69 1.75
CA VAL A 368 9.02 21.50 2.34
C VAL A 368 10.29 21.37 1.49
N SER A 369 10.64 20.18 1.02
CA SER A 369 11.81 19.95 0.17
C SER A 369 11.72 20.71 -1.17
N MET A 370 10.56 20.69 -1.81
CA MET A 370 10.30 21.45 -3.05
C MET A 370 10.40 22.96 -2.81
N LEU A 371 9.91 23.46 -1.67
CA LEU A 371 9.99 24.87 -1.32
C LEU A 371 11.45 25.32 -1.16
N VAL A 372 12.26 24.56 -0.40
CA VAL A 372 13.69 24.86 -0.23
C VAL A 372 14.45 24.82 -1.56
N CYS A 373 14.14 23.84 -2.42
CA CYS A 373 14.69 23.77 -3.78
C CYS A 373 14.31 25.00 -4.62
N GLY A 374 13.04 25.41 -4.59
CA GLY A 374 12.55 26.60 -5.30
C GLY A 374 13.25 27.89 -4.86
N ILE A 375 13.50 28.07 -3.56
CA ILE A 375 14.28 29.20 -3.04
C ILE A 375 15.72 29.15 -3.57
N GLY A 376 16.34 27.97 -3.58
CA GLY A 376 17.70 27.78 -4.11
C GLY A 376 17.80 28.14 -5.60
N ILE A 377 16.83 27.70 -6.40
CA ILE A 377 16.74 28.04 -7.84
C ILE A 377 16.54 29.56 -8.00
N CYS A 378 15.62 30.16 -7.24
CA CYS A 378 15.36 31.60 -7.29
C CYS A 378 16.64 32.40 -7.00
N ASN A 379 17.42 32.03 -5.98
CA ASN A 379 18.66 32.71 -5.63
C ASN A 379 19.74 32.55 -6.71
N ALA A 380 19.90 31.35 -7.26
CA ALA A 380 20.83 31.11 -8.37
C ALA A 380 20.43 31.95 -9.61
N MET A 381 19.14 32.10 -9.85
CA MET A 381 18.60 32.88 -10.95
C MET A 381 18.77 34.39 -10.74
N LEU A 382 18.58 34.91 -9.53
CA LEU A 382 18.90 36.31 -9.19
C LEU A 382 20.36 36.63 -9.49
N MET A 383 21.28 35.74 -9.10
CA MET A 383 22.70 35.89 -9.40
C MET A 383 22.99 35.84 -10.92
N THR A 384 22.23 35.03 -11.65
CA THR A 384 22.33 34.92 -13.12
C THR A 384 21.89 36.21 -13.81
N VAL A 385 20.87 36.88 -13.26
CA VAL A 385 20.35 38.15 -13.76
C VAL A 385 21.37 39.28 -13.55
N THR A 386 22.00 39.36 -12.37
CA THR A 386 22.96 40.42 -12.06
C THR A 386 24.23 40.33 -12.92
N GLU A 387 24.65 39.12 -13.30
CA GLU A 387 25.80 38.95 -14.21
C GLU A 387 25.51 39.34 -15.66
N ARG A 388 24.28 39.11 -16.11
CA ARG A 388 23.85 39.41 -17.48
C ARG A 388 23.29 40.82 -17.61
N PHE A 389 23.58 41.69 -16.65
CA PHE A 389 22.98 43.02 -16.60
C PHE A 389 23.28 43.84 -17.87
N THR A 390 24.52 43.78 -18.35
CA THR A 390 24.95 44.44 -19.59
C THR A 390 24.31 43.81 -20.84
N GLU A 391 24.17 42.48 -20.90
CA GLU A 391 23.46 41.78 -21.98
C GLU A 391 21.96 42.16 -22.02
N ILE A 392 21.30 42.20 -20.86
CA ILE A 392 19.88 42.59 -20.76
C ILE A 392 19.71 44.05 -21.21
N ALA A 393 20.59 44.93 -20.77
CA ALA A 393 20.54 46.34 -21.12
C ALA A 393 20.75 46.58 -22.62
N THR A 394 21.72 45.90 -23.24
CA THR A 394 21.94 45.99 -24.69
C THR A 394 20.72 45.48 -25.48
N LEU A 395 20.11 44.36 -25.08
CA LEU A 395 18.88 43.86 -25.69
C LEU A 395 17.72 44.86 -25.56
N LYS A 396 17.57 45.50 -24.40
CA LYS A 396 16.55 46.54 -24.18
C LYS A 396 16.79 47.79 -25.02
N CYS A 397 18.05 48.23 -25.15
CA CYS A 397 18.41 49.36 -26.02
C CYS A 397 18.13 49.07 -27.50
N LEU A 398 18.18 47.79 -27.90
CA LEU A 398 17.80 47.31 -29.23
C LEU A 398 16.27 47.12 -29.40
N GLY A 399 15.47 47.41 -28.38
CA GLY A 399 14.01 47.35 -28.42
C GLY A 399 13.38 46.03 -27.98
N ALA A 400 14.11 45.16 -27.25
CA ALA A 400 13.53 43.94 -26.69
C ALA A 400 12.45 44.25 -25.63
N LEU A 401 11.30 43.57 -25.70
CA LEU A 401 10.22 43.71 -24.72
C LEU A 401 10.55 43.02 -23.40
N ASP A 402 10.02 43.54 -22.30
CA ASP A 402 10.11 42.92 -20.96
C ASP A 402 9.63 41.45 -20.99
N GLY A 403 8.56 41.15 -21.73
CA GLY A 403 8.05 39.78 -21.89
C GLY A 403 9.00 38.83 -22.61
N PHE A 404 9.81 39.35 -23.56
CA PHE A 404 10.82 38.55 -24.25
C PHE A 404 11.96 38.17 -23.31
N ILE A 405 12.44 39.13 -22.51
CA ILE A 405 13.49 38.89 -21.50
C ILE A 405 13.01 37.91 -20.44
N MET A 406 11.77 38.07 -19.96
CA MET A 406 11.15 37.14 -19.02
C MET A 406 11.08 35.72 -19.59
N LEU A 407 10.60 35.57 -20.84
CA LEU A 407 10.49 34.28 -21.49
C LEU A 407 11.86 33.62 -21.69
N MET A 408 12.89 34.38 -22.07
CA MET A 408 14.25 33.86 -22.23
C MET A 408 14.76 33.22 -20.94
N PHE A 409 14.62 33.90 -19.82
CA PHE A 409 15.07 33.42 -18.52
C PHE A 409 14.23 32.25 -17.98
N VAL A 410 12.91 32.30 -18.13
CA VAL A 410 12.04 31.17 -17.74
C VAL A 410 12.38 29.93 -18.57
N LEU A 411 12.66 30.09 -19.87
CA LEU A 411 13.07 29.00 -20.75
C LEU A 411 14.47 28.47 -20.38
N GLU A 412 15.40 29.34 -19.99
CA GLU A 412 16.72 28.95 -19.44
C GLU A 412 16.55 28.01 -18.24
N SER A 413 15.74 28.43 -17.27
CA SER A 413 15.43 27.61 -16.09
C SER A 413 14.67 26.34 -16.42
N ALA A 414 13.73 26.36 -17.39
CA ALA A 414 13.02 25.17 -17.82
C ALA A 414 13.96 24.12 -18.42
N ILE A 415 14.94 24.53 -19.25
CA ILE A 415 15.97 23.63 -19.81
C ILE A 415 16.81 23.03 -18.68
N LEU A 416 17.29 23.85 -17.74
CA LEU A 416 18.03 23.36 -16.57
C LEU A 416 17.16 22.41 -15.71
N GLY A 417 15.86 22.70 -15.61
CA GLY A 417 14.84 21.88 -14.97
C GLY A 417 14.66 20.51 -15.62
N ILE A 418 14.68 20.42 -16.95
CA ILE A 418 14.63 19.15 -17.68
C ILE A 418 15.91 18.36 -17.44
N VAL A 419 17.09 18.98 -17.55
CA VAL A 419 18.38 18.29 -17.36
C VAL A 419 18.52 17.78 -15.93
N GLY A 420 18.30 18.65 -14.93
CA GLY A 420 18.29 18.28 -13.53
C GLY A 420 17.20 17.27 -13.21
N GLY A 421 16.02 17.42 -13.81
CA GLY A 421 14.91 16.48 -13.69
C GLY A 421 15.25 15.08 -14.21
N CYS A 422 15.91 14.97 -15.36
CA CYS A 422 16.33 13.68 -15.92
C CYS A 422 17.38 12.99 -15.03
N VAL A 423 18.41 13.74 -14.62
CA VAL A 423 19.45 13.21 -13.72
C VAL A 423 18.83 12.78 -12.38
N GLY A 424 17.99 13.63 -11.80
CA GLY A 424 17.29 13.35 -10.56
C GLY A 424 16.36 12.14 -10.67
N ALA A 425 15.56 12.05 -11.74
CA ALA A 425 14.65 10.93 -11.94
C ALA A 425 15.40 9.59 -12.06
N ILE A 426 16.54 9.57 -12.77
CA ILE A 426 17.36 8.36 -12.87
C ILE A 426 17.94 7.99 -11.50
N LEU A 427 18.55 8.94 -10.78
CA LEU A 427 19.12 8.69 -9.46
C LEU A 427 18.06 8.23 -8.45
N GLY A 428 16.91 8.92 -8.39
CA GLY A 428 15.81 8.56 -7.51
C GLY A 428 15.22 7.18 -7.81
N ALA A 429 15.09 6.82 -9.10
CA ALA A 429 14.65 5.50 -9.52
C ALA A 429 15.65 4.41 -9.10
N LEU A 430 16.95 4.63 -9.28
CA LEU A 430 18.00 3.69 -8.87
C LEU A 430 18.02 3.50 -7.35
N ILE A 431 17.90 4.58 -6.57
CA ILE A 431 17.83 4.51 -5.11
C ILE A 431 16.58 3.73 -4.68
N ALA A 432 15.41 4.03 -5.25
CA ALA A 432 14.17 3.31 -4.94
C ALA A 432 14.28 1.81 -5.26
N LEU A 433 14.81 1.46 -6.44
CA LEU A 433 15.03 0.07 -6.84
C LEU A 433 16.02 -0.64 -5.92
N GLY A 434 17.16 -0.01 -5.60
CA GLY A 434 18.15 -0.59 -4.70
C GLY A 434 17.60 -0.83 -3.29
N ARG A 435 16.83 0.12 -2.76
CA ARG A 435 16.19 0.00 -1.44
C ARG A 435 15.14 -1.10 -1.41
N MET A 436 14.37 -1.25 -2.49
CA MET A 436 13.34 -2.29 -2.59
C MET A 436 13.94 -3.67 -2.84
N LEU A 437 15.01 -3.76 -3.62
CA LEU A 437 15.76 -5.00 -3.79
C LEU A 437 16.34 -5.48 -2.45
N ALA A 438 16.87 -4.56 -1.64
CA ALA A 438 17.34 -4.89 -0.28
C ALA A 438 16.19 -5.31 0.66
N ALA A 439 15.00 -4.76 0.49
CA ALA A 439 13.84 -5.04 1.37
C ALA A 439 13.10 -6.35 1.01
N PHE A 440 13.04 -6.70 -0.28
CA PHE A 440 12.23 -7.83 -0.81
C PHE A 440 13.09 -8.98 -1.38
N GLY A 441 14.41 -8.82 -1.50
CA GLY A 441 15.31 -9.85 -2.03
C GLY A 441 15.16 -10.10 -3.54
N THR A 442 15.65 -11.25 -4.02
CA THR A 442 15.64 -11.60 -5.46
C THR A 442 14.24 -11.92 -6.01
N ASN A 443 13.31 -12.32 -5.15
CA ASN A 443 11.90 -12.54 -5.50
C ASN A 443 11.16 -11.26 -5.91
N PHE A 444 11.78 -10.10 -5.72
CA PHE A 444 11.30 -8.78 -6.12
C PHE A 444 11.31 -8.53 -7.63
N VAL A 445 12.27 -9.14 -8.35
CA VAL A 445 12.58 -8.75 -9.74
C VAL A 445 11.41 -8.97 -10.69
N SER A 446 10.59 -10.00 -10.45
CA SER A 446 9.40 -10.30 -11.27
C SER A 446 8.20 -9.38 -10.98
N ALA A 447 8.22 -8.64 -9.87
CA ALA A 447 7.11 -7.79 -9.44
C ALA A 447 7.35 -6.28 -9.70
N VAL A 448 8.44 -5.91 -10.38
CA VAL A 448 8.78 -4.51 -10.65
C VAL A 448 7.83 -3.91 -11.69
N PRO A 449 7.08 -2.84 -11.36
CA PRO A 449 6.15 -2.20 -12.30
C PRO A 449 6.89 -1.25 -13.24
N VAL A 450 7.59 -1.78 -14.25
CA VAL A 450 8.44 -1.00 -15.17
C VAL A 450 7.67 0.15 -15.82
N THR A 451 6.46 -0.10 -16.32
CA THR A 451 5.61 0.93 -16.95
C THR A 451 5.25 2.07 -16.00
N GLU A 452 4.87 1.75 -14.76
CA GLU A 452 4.51 2.76 -13.77
C GLU A 452 5.75 3.56 -13.33
N LEU A 453 6.90 2.91 -13.22
CA LEU A 453 8.16 3.57 -12.90
C LEU A 453 8.58 4.54 -14.01
N LEU A 454 8.45 4.16 -15.28
CA LEU A 454 8.71 5.03 -16.42
C LEU A 454 7.77 6.25 -16.43
N LEU A 455 6.48 6.05 -16.19
CA LEU A 455 5.52 7.16 -16.04
C LEU A 455 5.89 8.07 -14.86
N GLY A 456 6.34 7.48 -13.74
CA GLY A 456 6.85 8.21 -12.59
C GLY A 456 8.10 9.05 -12.91
N MET A 457 9.02 8.53 -13.74
CA MET A 457 10.18 9.28 -14.20
C MET A 457 9.76 10.48 -15.06
N VAL A 458 8.86 10.28 -16.02
CA VAL A 458 8.35 11.37 -16.87
C VAL A 458 7.66 12.44 -16.03
N ALA A 459 6.82 12.04 -15.07
CA ALA A 459 6.17 12.96 -14.14
C ALA A 459 7.17 13.74 -13.28
N SER A 460 8.24 13.07 -12.82
CA SER A 460 9.30 13.69 -12.01
C SER A 460 10.12 14.71 -12.82
N VAL A 461 10.42 14.41 -14.09
CA VAL A 461 11.06 15.36 -15.02
C VAL A 461 10.16 16.57 -15.27
N ALA A 462 8.87 16.33 -15.54
CA ALA A 462 7.90 17.41 -15.74
C ALA A 462 7.79 18.29 -14.50
N MET A 463 7.79 17.70 -13.30
CA MET A 463 7.77 18.45 -12.05
C MET A 463 9.06 19.26 -11.84
N GLY A 464 10.23 18.71 -12.17
CA GLY A 464 11.50 19.43 -12.14
C GLY A 464 11.51 20.66 -13.07
N MET A 465 11.02 20.49 -14.30
CA MET A 465 10.84 21.57 -15.27
C MET A 465 9.87 22.65 -14.75
N LEU A 466 8.70 22.24 -14.25
CA LEU A 466 7.69 23.17 -13.71
C LEU A 466 8.21 23.93 -12.49
N LEU A 467 8.87 23.25 -11.55
CA LEU A 467 9.46 23.87 -10.37
C LEU A 467 10.49 24.92 -10.75
N ALA A 468 11.39 24.59 -11.69
CA ALA A 468 12.42 25.51 -12.15
C ALA A 468 11.81 26.72 -12.87
N ALA A 469 10.81 26.51 -13.73
CA ALA A 469 10.11 27.59 -14.43
C ALA A 469 9.39 28.52 -13.44
N ILE A 470 8.65 27.97 -12.46
CA ILE A 470 7.93 28.76 -11.44
C ILE A 470 8.90 29.55 -10.57
N ALA A 471 9.97 28.92 -10.09
CA ALA A 471 10.99 29.58 -9.27
C ALA A 471 11.71 30.72 -10.02
N ALA A 472 11.80 30.62 -11.34
CA ALA A 472 12.42 31.63 -12.19
C ALA A 472 11.51 32.83 -12.49
N VAL A 473 10.20 32.75 -12.28
CA VAL A 473 9.25 33.83 -12.64
C VAL A 473 9.60 35.15 -11.95
N LEU A 474 9.79 35.13 -10.63
CA LEU A 474 10.10 36.32 -9.84
C LEU A 474 11.43 36.99 -10.24
N PRO A 475 12.57 36.27 -10.31
CA PRO A 475 13.83 36.87 -10.76
C PRO A 475 13.79 37.31 -12.23
N SER A 476 13.11 36.55 -13.11
CA SER A 476 12.96 36.93 -14.52
C SER A 476 12.14 38.20 -14.69
N TYR A 477 11.11 38.40 -13.86
CA TYR A 477 10.32 39.62 -13.83
C TYR A 477 11.14 40.82 -13.34
N GLN A 478 11.98 40.61 -12.31
CA GLN A 478 12.91 41.65 -11.86
C GLN A 478 13.90 42.01 -12.98
N ALA A 479 14.51 41.02 -13.63
CA ALA A 479 15.40 41.20 -14.78
C ALA A 479 14.75 41.99 -15.92
N ALA A 480 13.52 41.61 -16.26
CA ALA A 480 12.74 42.23 -17.30
C ALA A 480 12.39 43.69 -16.98
N ARG A 481 12.44 44.15 -15.72
CA ARG A 481 12.11 45.54 -15.35
C ARG A 481 13.33 46.43 -15.07
N LEU A 482 14.54 45.91 -15.27
CA LEU A 482 15.76 46.69 -15.06
C LEU A 482 15.85 47.85 -16.06
N ALA A 483 16.28 49.01 -15.58
CA ALA A 483 16.44 50.23 -16.37
C ALA A 483 17.77 50.18 -17.15
N PRO A 484 17.78 50.31 -18.50
CA PRO A 484 19.01 50.20 -19.30
C PRO A 484 20.08 51.24 -18.94
N MET A 485 19.65 52.42 -18.47
CA MET A 485 20.53 53.51 -18.03
C MET A 485 21.34 53.16 -16.79
N GLU A 486 20.84 52.30 -15.91
CA GLU A 486 21.56 51.87 -14.70
C GLU A 486 22.70 50.91 -15.05
N ALA A 487 22.55 50.11 -16.11
CA ALA A 487 23.58 49.17 -16.58
C ALA A 487 24.77 49.84 -17.25
N MET A 488 24.55 50.93 -17.97
CA MET A 488 25.63 51.68 -18.62
C MET A 488 26.39 52.60 -17.66
N ARG A 489 25.96 52.71 -16.40
CA ARG A 489 26.59 53.57 -15.37
C ARG A 489 27.52 52.79 -14.43
N ILE A 490 27.60 51.47 -14.56
CA ILE A 490 28.36 50.58 -13.66
C ILE A 490 29.84 50.42 -14.07
N GLU A 491 30.30 51.10 -15.12
CA GLU A 491 31.73 51.24 -15.44
C GLU A 491 32.33 52.57 -14.97
#